data_AF-A0AB33AIN8-F1
#
_entry.id   AF-A0AB33AIN8-F1
#
_cell.length_a   1.000
_cell.length_b   1.000
_cell.length_c   1.000
_cell.angle_alpha   90.00
_cell.angle_beta   90.00
_cell.angle_gamma   90.00
#
_symmetry.space_group_name_H-M   'P 1'
#
loop_
_entity.id
_entity.type
_entity.pdbx_description
1 polymer ?
#
loop_
_entity_poly.entity_id
_entity_poly.type
_entity_poly.pdbx_seq_one_letter_code
_entity_poly.pdbx_strand_id
1 'polypeptide(L)'
;MVHELSVDGAGLNNAASQSGEVADALSVTGVEGPGSAGQPSHFAVAALDGALALVRSRQAVRVRGHADDMRTASARYDTTDGDAAGDLTRWV
;
A
#
# COMPACT_ATOMS: atom_id res chain seq x y z
N MET A 1 0.67 -4.42 34.06
CA MET A 1 0.83 -5.42 32.99
C MET A 1 1.64 -4.77 31.88
N VAL A 2 2.92 -5.07 31.76
CA VAL A 2 3.66 -4.79 30.53
C VAL A 2 3.40 -6.00 29.64
N HIS A 3 2.52 -5.86 28.65
CA HIS A 3 2.55 -6.81 27.55
C HIS A 3 3.88 -6.58 26.85
N GLU A 4 4.65 -7.64 26.65
CA GLU A 4 5.84 -7.58 25.81
C GLU A 4 5.39 -7.19 24.41
N LEU A 5 5.61 -5.92 24.07
CA LEU A 5 5.27 -5.36 22.76
C LEU A 5 6.36 -5.78 21.78
N SER A 6 6.32 -7.04 21.36
CA SER A 6 7.14 -7.54 20.26
C SER A 6 6.41 -7.25 18.95
N VAL A 7 7.08 -6.53 18.04
CA VAL A 7 6.56 -6.23 16.70
C VAL A 7 7.38 -6.97 15.67
N ASP A 8 6.70 -7.68 14.77
CA ASP A 8 7.34 -8.39 13.65
C ASP A 8 7.69 -7.41 12.51
N GLY A 9 8.92 -6.87 12.55
CA GLY A 9 9.44 -5.96 11.51
C GLY A 9 9.50 -6.61 10.14
N ALA A 10 9.87 -7.89 10.06
CA ALA A 10 9.90 -8.63 8.79
C ALA A 10 8.49 -8.80 8.20
N GLY A 11 7.50 -9.10 9.06
CA GLY A 11 6.09 -9.14 8.70
C GLY A 11 5.57 -7.81 8.15
N LEU A 12 5.94 -6.69 8.78
CA LEU A 12 5.60 -5.35 8.30
C LEU A 12 6.21 -5.05 6.92
N ASN A 13 7.48 -5.40 6.69
CA ASN A 13 8.13 -5.22 5.39
C ASN A 13 7.48 -6.08 4.29
N ASN A 14 7.14 -7.32 4.60
CA ASN A 14 6.42 -8.21 3.67
C ASN A 14 5.02 -7.68 3.34
N ALA A 15 4.30 -7.15 4.32
CA ALA A 15 2.98 -6.54 4.12
C ALA A 15 3.07 -5.26 3.27
N ALA A 16 4.14 -4.47 3.46
CA ALA A 16 4.41 -3.30 2.63
C ALA A 16 4.70 -3.67 1.16
N SER A 17 5.49 -4.72 0.91
CA SER A 17 5.76 -5.20 -0.45
C SER A 17 4.48 -5.62 -1.16
N GLN A 18 3.67 -6.47 -0.52
CA GLN A 18 2.38 -6.92 -1.06
C GLN A 18 1.42 -5.75 -1.31
N SER A 19 1.39 -4.77 -0.39
CA SER A 19 0.58 -3.56 -0.59
C SER A 19 1.05 -2.75 -1.81
N GLY A 20 2.37 -2.66 -2.04
CA GLY A 20 2.94 -2.06 -3.25
C GLY A 20 2.43 -2.74 -4.53
N GLU A 21 2.49 -4.08 -4.58
CA GLU A 21 2.00 -4.87 -5.71
C GLU A 21 0.50 -4.66 -5.96
N VAL A 22 -0.32 -4.62 -4.90
CA VAL A 22 -1.75 -4.33 -5.01
C VAL A 22 -1.99 -2.93 -5.56
N ALA A 23 -1.22 -1.94 -5.12
CA ALA A 23 -1.36 -0.58 -5.63
C ALA A 23 -0.94 -0.47 -7.10
N ASP A 24 0.10 -1.19 -7.51
CA ASP A 24 0.52 -1.25 -8.91
C ASP A 24 -0.57 -1.89 -9.77
N ALA A 25 -1.15 -3.01 -9.32
CA ALA A 25 -2.28 -3.65 -9.99
C ALA A 25 -3.50 -2.71 -10.12
N LEU A 26 -3.81 -1.92 -9.08
CA LEU A 26 -4.89 -0.94 -9.11
C LEU A 26 -4.61 0.24 -10.05
N SER A 27 -3.34 0.55 -10.31
CA SER A 27 -2.94 1.63 -11.22
C SER A 27 -2.95 1.22 -12.70
N VAL A 28 -2.99 -0.08 -13.00
CA VAL A 28 -3.17 -0.58 -14.37
C VAL A 28 -4.64 -0.41 -14.79
N THR A 29 -4.89 0.51 -15.73
CA THR A 29 -6.21 0.68 -16.35
C THR A 29 -6.12 0.33 -17.83
N GLY A 30 -6.68 -0.82 -18.22
CA GLY A 30 -7.03 -1.08 -19.62
C GLY A 30 -8.28 -0.28 -19.96
N VAL A 31 -8.11 0.99 -20.36
CA VAL A 31 -9.21 1.75 -20.94
C VAL A 31 -9.23 1.37 -22.41
N GLU A 32 -10.09 0.42 -22.79
CA GLU A 32 -10.46 0.31 -24.19
C GLU A 32 -11.10 1.64 -24.58
N GLY A 33 -10.48 2.33 -25.55
CA GLY A 33 -10.90 3.66 -25.99
C GLY A 33 -12.38 3.66 -26.39
N PRO A 34 -13.05 4.83 -26.35
CA PRO A 34 -14.49 4.91 -26.54
C PRO A 34 -14.90 4.19 -27.83
N GLY A 35 -15.54 3.03 -27.67
CA GLY A 35 -16.19 2.31 -28.75
C GLY A 35 -17.16 3.23 -29.50
N SER A 36 -17.24 3.01 -30.81
CA SER A 36 -17.88 3.87 -31.81
C SER A 36 -19.16 4.57 -31.31
N ALA A 37 -19.13 5.90 -31.35
CA ALA A 37 -20.16 6.81 -30.88
C ALA A 37 -21.43 6.70 -31.74
N GLY A 38 -22.41 5.93 -31.27
CA GLY A 38 -23.72 5.84 -31.93
C GLY A 38 -24.93 5.84 -30.99
N GLN A 39 -24.78 5.40 -29.74
CA GLN A 39 -25.90 5.27 -28.81
C GLN A 39 -25.64 5.95 -27.45
N PRO A 40 -26.64 6.64 -26.85
CA PRO A 40 -26.50 7.33 -25.56
C PRO A 40 -26.01 6.43 -24.42
N SER A 41 -26.34 5.14 -24.45
CA SER A 41 -25.88 4.12 -23.51
C SER A 41 -24.35 3.98 -23.51
N HIS A 42 -23.71 4.12 -24.67
CA HIS A 42 -22.26 3.98 -24.83
C HIS A 42 -21.50 5.13 -24.14
N PHE A 43 -22.07 6.34 -24.13
CA PHE A 43 -21.52 7.47 -23.38
C PHE A 43 -21.61 7.23 -21.87
N ALA A 44 -22.75 6.72 -21.39
CA ALA A 44 -22.93 6.42 -19.98
C ALA A 44 -21.94 5.34 -19.48
N VAL A 45 -21.69 4.30 -20.29
CA VAL A 45 -20.68 3.28 -19.98
C VAL A 45 -19.27 3.89 -19.93
N ALA A 46 -18.89 4.69 -20.93
CA ALA A 46 -17.59 5.36 -20.94
C ALA A 46 -17.39 6.30 -19.73
N ALA A 47 -18.45 7.01 -19.31
CA ALA A 47 -18.41 7.85 -18.12
C ALA A 47 -18.23 7.02 -16.84
N LEU A 48 -18.87 5.86 -16.74
CA LEU A 48 -18.70 4.93 -15.62
C LEU A 48 -17.28 4.35 -15.58
N ASP A 49 -16.73 3.95 -16.72
CA ASP A 49 -15.36 3.44 -16.82
C ASP A 49 -14.34 4.51 -16.40
N GLY A 50 -14.54 5.77 -16.81
CA GLY A 50 -13.73 6.90 -16.37
C GLY A 50 -13.83 7.15 -14.85
N ALA A 51 -15.03 7.11 -14.28
CA ALA A 51 -15.23 7.24 -12.84
C ALA A 51 -14.56 6.09 -12.07
N LEU A 52 -14.65 4.86 -12.58
CA LEU A 52 -14.03 3.68 -11.99
C LEU A 52 -12.49 3.77 -12.03
N ALA A 53 -11.92 4.23 -13.15
CA ALA A 53 -10.49 4.48 -13.28
C ALA A 53 -9.99 5.52 -12.25
N LEU A 54 -10.75 6.61 -12.04
CA LEU A 54 -10.44 7.61 -11.03
C LEU A 54 -10.47 7.04 -9.60
N VAL A 55 -11.47 6.22 -9.27
CA VAL A 55 -11.58 5.58 -7.96
C VAL A 55 -10.42 4.61 -7.72
N ARG A 56 -10.08 3.77 -8.72
CA ARG A 56 -8.94 2.85 -8.64
C ARG A 56 -7.62 3.59 -8.43
N SER A 57 -7.39 4.66 -9.17
CA SER A 57 -6.21 5.51 -8.99
C SER A 57 -6.10 6.07 -7.57
N ARG A 58 -7.20 6.61 -7.02
CA ARG A 58 -7.23 7.08 -5.62
C ARG A 58 -6.96 5.97 -4.62
N GLN A 59 -7.46 4.75 -4.89
CA GLN A 59 -7.23 3.61 -4.02
C GLN A 59 -5.77 3.14 -4.08
N ALA A 60 -5.15 3.12 -5.27
CA ALA A 60 -3.74 2.82 -5.43
C ALA A 60 -2.86 3.76 -4.61
N VAL A 61 -3.14 5.07 -4.63
CA VAL A 61 -2.41 6.07 -3.82
C VAL A 61 -2.51 5.78 -2.33
N ARG A 62 -3.71 5.47 -1.82
CA ARG A 62 -3.89 5.14 -0.40
C ARG A 62 -3.13 3.88 0.01
N VAL A 63 -3.17 2.84 -0.82
CA VAL A 63 -2.49 1.57 -0.54
C VAL A 63 -0.96 1.76 -0.57
N ARG A 64 -0.42 2.56 -1.51
CA ARG A 64 1.01 2.95 -1.48
C ARG A 64 1.38 3.68 -0.19
N GLY A 65 0.56 4.64 0.24
CA GLY A 65 0.80 5.34 1.51
C GLY A 65 0.89 4.38 2.70
N HIS A 66 -0.04 3.42 2.81
CA HIS A 66 0.04 2.38 3.83
C HIS A 66 1.29 1.50 3.73
N ALA A 67 1.74 1.17 2.52
CA ALA A 67 2.98 0.43 2.33
C ALA A 67 4.18 1.21 2.87
N ASP A 68 4.25 2.52 2.60
CA ASP A 68 5.35 3.37 3.05
C ASP A 68 5.34 3.57 4.58
N ASP A 69 4.16 3.69 5.17
CA ASP A 69 3.98 3.74 6.62
C ASP A 69 4.48 2.45 7.28
N MET A 70 4.15 1.28 6.71
CA MET A 70 4.60 -0.03 7.21
C MET A 70 6.12 -0.19 7.13
N ARG A 71 6.76 0.23 6.03
CA ARG A 71 8.24 0.23 5.91
C ARG A 71 8.88 1.14 6.95
N THR A 72 8.32 2.34 7.13
CA THR A 72 8.81 3.32 8.10
C THR A 72 8.70 2.78 9.53
N ALA A 73 7.58 2.14 9.86
CA ALA A 73 7.37 1.51 11.15
C ALA A 73 8.36 0.35 11.38
N SER A 74 8.52 -0.56 10.41
CA SER A 74 9.49 -1.65 10.48
C SER A 74 10.90 -1.14 10.78
N ALA A 75 11.38 -0.16 10.02
CA ALA A 75 12.73 0.39 10.22
C ALA A 75 12.92 1.00 11.62
N ARG A 76 11.88 1.67 12.16
CA ARG A 76 11.92 2.21 13.53
C ARG A 76 11.98 1.13 14.59
N TYR A 77 11.18 0.06 14.45
CA TYR A 77 11.20 -1.05 15.39
C TYR A 77 12.56 -1.77 15.36
N ASP A 78 13.07 -2.10 14.17
CA ASP A 78 14.37 -2.76 14.02
C ASP A 78 15.51 -1.95 14.65
N THR A 79 15.49 -0.62 14.47
CA THR A 79 16.48 0.28 15.09
C THR A 79 16.35 0.31 16.60
N THR A 80 15.12 0.44 17.11
CA THR A 80 14.86 0.53 18.55
C THR A 80 15.26 -0.75 19.28
N ASP A 81 14.91 -1.90 18.71
CA ASP A 81 15.27 -3.21 19.27
C ASP A 81 16.78 -3.45 19.19
N GLY A 82 17.42 -3.06 18.09
CA GLY A 82 18.87 -3.14 17.92
C GLY A 82 19.63 -2.29 18.94
N ASP A 83 19.23 -1.03 19.13
CA ASP A 83 19.84 -0.11 20.09
C ASP A 83 19.65 -0.62 21.53
N ALA A 84 18.44 -1.07 21.88
CA ALA A 84 18.16 -1.64 23.20
C ALA A 84 18.97 -2.91 23.49
N ALA A 85 19.08 -3.82 22.51
CA ALA A 85 19.90 -5.02 22.62
C ALA A 85 21.40 -4.68 22.76
N GLY A 86 21.88 -3.69 22.02
CA GLY A 86 23.25 -3.17 22.10
C GLY A 86 23.56 -2.55 23.47
N ASP A 87 22.62 -1.79 24.03
CA ASP A 87 22.73 -1.25 25.38
C ASP A 87 22.79 -2.37 26.41
N LEU A 88 21.90 -3.38 26.33
CA LEU A 88 21.92 -4.52 27.25
C LEU A 88 23.23 -5.30 27.20
N THR A 89 23.78 -5.55 26.00
CA THR A 89 25.07 -6.24 25.85
C THR A 89 26.26 -5.41 26.31
N ARG A 90 26.16 -4.08 26.37
CA ARG A 90 27.20 -3.21 26.95
C ARG A 90 27.31 -3.36 28.48
N TRP A 91 26.24 -3.76 29.15
CA TRP A 91 26.16 -3.86 30.61
C TRP A 91 26.42 -5.28 31.17
N VAL A 92 26.74 -6.25 30.32
CA VAL A 92 27.06 -7.65 30.68
C VAL A 92 28.53 -7.95 30.38
#